data_AF-A0A345VD57-F1
#
_entry.id   AF-A0A345VD57-F1
#
_cell.length_a   1.000
_cell.length_b   1.000
_cell.length_c   1.000
_cell.angle_alpha   90.00
_cell.angle_beta   90.00
_cell.angle_gamma   90.00
#
_symmetry.space_group_name_H-M   'P 1'
#
loop_
_entity.id
_entity.type
_entity.pdbx_description
1 polymer ?
#
loop_
_entity_poly.entity_id
_entity_poly.type
_entity_poly.pdbx_seq_one_letter_code
_entity_poly.pdbx_strand_id
1 'polypeptide(L)'
;MGPVTLLTVVVLAVFVGFEVVSKVTSKLHTPLMSGANAIHGIILVGAIIVAGQAGDPWVLGIALLAVVLATVNLVGGFVVTDRMLEMFSLHKPHKPARTSAPNAPETGPAPAGGAAGGGPPGGGSSGDGVTGEAR
;
A
#
# COMPACT_ATOMS: atom_id res chain seq x y z
N MET A 1 10.55 -3.54 38.45
CA MET A 1 11.64 -3.89 37.52
C MET A 1 12.84 -3.02 37.84
N GLY A 2 14.06 -3.58 37.92
CA GLY A 2 15.25 -2.78 38.15
C GLY A 2 15.65 -1.96 36.91
N PRO A 3 16.47 -0.90 37.06
CA PRO A 3 16.92 -0.08 35.93
C PRO A 3 17.71 -0.88 34.90
N VAL A 4 18.51 -1.85 35.34
CA VAL A 4 19.23 -2.78 34.46
C VAL A 4 18.27 -3.61 33.63
N THR A 5 17.18 -4.12 34.23
CA THR A 5 16.16 -4.90 33.52
C THR A 5 15.45 -4.06 32.45
N LEU A 6 15.09 -2.81 32.74
CA LEU A 6 14.48 -1.91 31.76
C LEU A 6 15.43 -1.64 30.59
N LEU A 7 16.71 -1.41 30.88
CA LEU A 7 17.73 -1.24 29.84
C LEU A 7 17.85 -2.49 28.96
N THR A 8 17.89 -3.68 29.56
CA THR A 8 17.92 -4.94 28.81
C THR A 8 16.71 -5.07 27.90
N VAL A 9 15.50 -4.78 28.40
CA VAL A 9 14.26 -4.83 27.59
C VAL A 9 14.32 -3.83 26.44
N VAL A 10 14.74 -2.58 26.69
CA VAL A 10 14.86 -1.56 25.64
C VAL A 10 15.86 -1.97 24.57
N VAL A 11 17.05 -2.43 24.96
CA VAL A 11 18.09 -2.87 24.01
C VAL A 11 17.58 -4.04 23.18
N LEU A 12 17.05 -5.09 23.80
CA LEU A 12 16.51 -6.25 23.08
C LEU A 12 15.34 -5.87 22.17
N ALA A 13 14.44 -4.99 22.61
CA ALA A 13 13.33 -4.52 21.78
C ALA A 13 13.80 -3.75 20.54
N VAL A 14 14.87 -2.94 20.65
CA VAL A 14 15.48 -2.25 19.50
C VAL A 14 16.07 -3.26 18.50
N PHE A 15 16.81 -4.26 18.98
CA PHE A 15 17.34 -5.33 18.11
C PHE A 15 16.22 -6.07 17.37
N VAL A 16 15.15 -6.43 18.08
CA VAL A 16 13.97 -7.07 17.47
C VAL A 16 13.31 -6.15 16.44
N GLY A 17 13.12 -4.87 16.76
CA GLY A 17 12.56 -3.89 15.83
C GLY A 17 13.38 -3.75 14.55
N PHE A 18 14.70 -3.66 14.67
CA PHE A 18 15.62 -3.60 13.53
C PHE A 18 15.52 -4.85 12.64
N GLU A 19 15.55 -6.04 13.24
CA GLU A 19 15.53 -7.33 12.53
C GLU A 19 14.21 -7.57 11.79
N VAL A 20 13.09 -7.09 12.35
CA VAL A 20 11.75 -7.19 11.74
C VAL A 20 11.59 -6.20 10.60
N VAL A 21 11.96 -4.93 10.80
CA VAL A 21 11.82 -3.88 9.78
C VAL A 21 12.75 -4.12 8.59
N SER A 22 13.95 -4.68 8.81
CA SER A 22 14.91 -4.95 7.74
C SER A 22 14.48 -6.03 6.74
N LYS A 23 13.46 -6.85 7.07
CA LYS A 23 12.96 -7.93 6.23
C LYS A 23 11.73 -7.59 5.38
N VAL A 24 11.29 -6.33 5.35
CA VAL A 24 10.12 -5.96 4.55
C VAL A 24 10.47 -5.74 3.09
N THR A 25 9.59 -6.18 2.18
CA THR A 25 9.74 -5.93 0.74
C THR A 25 9.45 -4.48 0.38
N SER A 26 10.05 -3.96 -0.70
CA SER A 26 9.93 -2.54 -1.06
C SER A 26 8.50 -2.05 -1.32
N LYS A 27 7.58 -2.94 -1.69
CA LYS A 27 6.16 -2.59 -1.86
C LYS A 27 5.49 -2.18 -0.53
N LEU A 28 6.03 -2.61 0.60
CA LEU A 28 5.46 -2.37 1.92
C LEU A 28 6.13 -1.23 2.68
N HIS A 29 7.14 -0.52 2.16
CA HIS A 29 7.75 0.60 2.89
C HIS A 29 6.73 1.70 3.24
N THR A 30 5.84 2.05 2.31
CA THR A 30 4.81 3.09 2.53
C THR A 30 3.73 2.65 3.52
N PRO A 31 3.13 1.44 3.39
CA PRO A 31 2.25 0.90 4.43
C PRO A 31 2.93 0.74 5.80
N LEU A 32 4.20 0.30 5.82
CA LEU A 32 4.96 0.13 7.06
C LEU A 32 5.25 1.46 7.74
N MET A 33 5.57 2.50 6.95
CA MET A 33 5.76 3.85 7.47
C MET A 33 4.48 4.37 8.14
N SER A 34 3.31 4.15 7.51
CA SER A 34 2.01 4.47 8.12
C SER A 34 1.72 3.61 9.36
N GLY A 35 2.01 2.31 9.30
CA GLY A 35 1.81 1.38 10.41
C GLY A 35 2.63 1.75 11.65
N ALA A 36 3.88 2.19 11.47
CA ALA A 36 4.73 2.69 12.55
C ALA A 36 4.11 3.94 13.22
N ASN A 37 3.46 4.82 12.45
CA ASN A 37 2.73 5.96 13.01
C ASN A 37 1.52 5.52 13.86
N ALA A 38 0.78 4.48 13.43
CA ALA A 38 -0.32 3.92 14.22
C ALA A 38 0.17 3.31 15.55
N ILE A 39 1.29 2.59 15.53
CA ILE A 39 1.88 1.96 16.73
C ILE A 39 2.36 3.00 17.75
N HIS A 40 2.85 4.15 17.29
CA HIS A 40 3.23 5.26 18.18
C HIS A 40 2.02 5.76 19.01
N GLY A 41 0.78 5.48 18.58
CA GLY A 41 -0.44 5.78 19.34
C GLY A 41 -0.48 5.22 20.77
N ILE A 42 0.46 4.35 21.18
CA ILE A 42 0.66 3.92 22.57
C ILE A 42 0.80 5.09 23.57
N ILE A 43 1.19 6.28 23.11
CA ILE A 43 1.18 7.52 23.91
C ILE A 43 -0.17 7.78 24.60
N LEU A 44 -1.29 7.25 24.06
CA LEU A 44 -2.61 7.33 24.67
C LEU A 44 -2.64 6.73 26.09
N VAL A 45 -1.93 5.62 26.31
CA VAL A 45 -1.86 4.99 27.64
C VAL A 45 -1.21 5.94 28.64
N GLY A 46 -0.12 6.60 28.25
CA GLY A 46 0.54 7.61 29.07
C GLY A 46 -0.37 8.80 29.36
N ALA A 47 -1.08 9.30 28.35
CA ALA A 47 -2.02 10.41 28.51
C ALA A 47 -3.17 10.09 29.48
N ILE A 48 -3.73 8.87 29.42
CA ILE A 48 -4.78 8.40 30.34
C ILE A 48 -4.25 8.30 31.77
N ILE A 49 -3.05 7.76 31.96
CA ILE A 49 -2.43 7.66 33.30
C ILE A 49 -2.24 9.07 33.89
N VAL A 50 -1.71 10.02 33.11
CA VAL A 50 -1.51 11.41 33.55
C VAL A 50 -2.86 12.07 33.87
N ALA A 51 -3.88 11.88 33.04
CA ALA A 51 -5.23 12.40 33.29
C ALA A 51 -5.83 11.83 34.58
N GLY A 52 -5.64 10.53 34.84
CA GLY A 52 -6.13 9.87 36.05
C GLY A 52 -5.40 10.28 37.34
N GLN A 53 -4.22 10.89 37.22
CA GLN A 53 -3.42 11.40 38.34
C GLN A 53 -3.48 12.92 38.48
N ALA A 54 -4.23 13.62 37.61
CA ALA A 54 -4.29 15.07 37.61
C ALA A 54 -5.06 15.60 38.83
N GLY A 55 -4.33 16.22 39.76
CA GLY A 55 -4.92 16.87 40.95
C GLY A 55 -5.39 18.31 40.69
N ASP A 56 -4.77 19.00 39.73
CA ASP A 56 -5.09 20.39 39.40
C ASP A 56 -5.95 20.50 38.14
N PRO A 57 -6.97 21.40 38.11
CA PRO A 57 -7.82 21.59 36.94
C PRO A 57 -7.06 21.96 35.65
N TRP A 58 -5.93 22.65 35.79
CA TRP A 58 -5.07 23.01 34.66
C TRP A 58 -4.37 21.79 34.04
N VAL A 59 -3.84 20.92 34.90
CA VAL A 59 -3.19 19.67 34.49
C VAL A 59 -4.23 18.74 33.86
N LEU A 60 -5.43 18.68 34.42
CA LEU A 60 -6.54 17.90 33.87
C LEU A 60 -6.92 18.38 32.47
N GLY A 61 -7.02 19.70 32.25
CA GLY A 61 -7.32 20.28 30.94
C GLY A 61 -6.29 19.90 29.87
N ILE A 62 -4.99 19.99 30.20
CA ILE A 62 -3.90 19.59 29.29
C ILE A 62 -3.92 18.08 29.06
N ALA A 63 -4.12 17.28 30.10
CA ALA A 63 -4.18 15.83 29.98
C ALA A 63 -5.36 15.37 29.12
N LEU A 64 -6.51 16.03 29.23
CA LEU A 64 -7.67 15.77 28.37
C LEU A 64 -7.36 16.07 26.90
N LEU A 65 -6.69 17.20 26.63
CA LEU A 65 -6.23 17.54 25.28
C LEU A 65 -5.24 16.50 24.74
N ALA A 66 -4.29 16.06 25.58
CA ALA A 66 -3.33 15.03 25.22
C ALA A 66 -4.02 13.70 24.89
N VAL A 67 -5.06 13.30 25.63
CA VAL A 67 -5.87 12.11 25.32
C VAL A 67 -6.56 12.24 23.96
N VAL A 68 -7.16 13.39 23.66
CA VAL A 68 -7.80 13.63 22.36
C VAL A 68 -6.78 13.53 21.22
N LEU A 69 -5.65 14.22 21.33
CA LEU A 69 -4.61 14.19 20.31
C LEU A 69 -4.02 12.78 20.13
N ALA A 70 -3.77 12.07 21.22
CA ALA A 70 -3.30 10.69 21.19
C ALA A 70 -4.32 9.74 20.52
N THR A 71 -5.61 9.94 20.80
CA THR A 71 -6.69 9.16 20.18
C THR A 71 -6.76 9.41 18.67
N VAL A 72 -6.65 10.67 18.24
CA VAL A 72 -6.64 11.01 16.81
C VAL A 72 -5.44 10.38 16.10
N ASN A 73 -4.24 10.39 16.71
CA ASN A 73 -3.06 9.75 16.12
C ASN A 73 -3.22 8.22 16.03
N LEU A 74 -3.74 7.59 17.08
CA LEU A 74 -4.01 6.15 17.12
C LEU A 74 -5.02 5.75 16.02
N VAL A 75 -6.21 6.35 16.04
CA VAL A 75 -7.30 6.01 15.12
C VAL A 75 -6.95 6.42 13.69
N GLY A 76 -6.42 7.63 13.49
CA GLY A 76 -6.00 8.11 12.18
C GLY A 76 -4.90 7.25 11.56
N GLY A 77 -3.92 6.83 12.36
CA GLY A 77 -2.87 5.90 11.93
C GLY A 77 -3.43 4.56 11.46
N PHE A 78 -4.39 3.96 12.18
CA PHE A 78 -5.01 2.69 11.76
C PHE A 78 -5.87 2.84 10.50
N VAL A 79 -6.69 3.90 10.39
CA VAL A 79 -7.54 4.13 9.21
C VAL A 79 -6.71 4.33 7.93
N VAL A 80 -5.61 5.10 8.02
CA VAL A 80 -4.73 5.34 6.86
C VAL A 80 -4.01 4.04 6.48
N THR A 81 -3.53 3.29 7.46
CA THR A 81 -2.84 2.02 7.21
C THR A 81 -3.78 1.00 6.56
N ASP A 82 -5.02 0.89 7.04
CA ASP A 82 -6.04 -0.01 6.47
C ASP A 82 -6.34 0.31 5.00
N ARG A 83 -6.54 1.60 4.67
CA ARG A 83 -6.71 2.05 3.27
C ARG A 83 -5.49 1.75 2.40
N MET A 84 -4.29 1.82 2.97
CA MET A 84 -3.07 1.45 2.23
C MET A 84 -2.98 -0.06 2.00
N LEU A 85 -3.44 -0.87 2.95
CA LEU A 85 -3.41 -2.33 2.85
C LEU A 85 -4.52 -2.89 1.95
N GLU A 86 -5.65 -2.21 1.85
CA GLU A 86 -6.74 -2.54 0.93
C GLU A 86 -6.26 -2.56 -0.54
N MET A 87 -5.25 -1.77 -0.89
CA MET A 87 -4.63 -1.75 -2.22
C MET A 87 -3.86 -3.04 -2.57
N PHE A 88 -3.47 -3.85 -1.58
CA PHE A 88 -2.90 -5.19 -1.81
C PHE A 88 -3.94 -6.29 -1.87
N SER A 89 -5.18 -6.00 -1.49
CA SER A 89 -6.30 -6.91 -1.71
C SER A 89 -6.66 -6.85 -3.19
N LEU A 90 -6.59 -8.00 -3.86
CA LEU A 90 -7.03 -8.16 -5.25
C LEU A 90 -8.47 -7.65 -5.35
N HIS A 91 -8.64 -6.44 -5.90
CA HIS A 91 -9.95 -5.94 -6.27
C HIS A 91 -10.55 -6.97 -7.23
N LYS A 92 -11.68 -7.58 -6.85
CA LYS A 92 -12.44 -8.41 -7.78
C LYS A 92 -12.74 -7.53 -9.00
N PRO A 93 -12.35 -7.94 -10.22
CA PRO A 93 -12.59 -7.14 -11.40
C PRO A 93 -14.09 -6.87 -11.48
N HIS A 94 -14.45 -5.58 -11.57
CA HIS A 94 -15.80 -5.19 -11.94
C HIS A 94 -16.07 -5.84 -13.29
N LYS A 95 -16.88 -6.90 -13.30
CA LYS A 95 -17.23 -7.64 -14.50
C LYS A 95 -17.89 -6.62 -15.44
N PRO A 96 -17.26 -6.22 -16.56
CA PRO A 96 -17.94 -5.34 -17.49
C PRO A 96 -19.19 -6.10 -17.93
N ALA A 97 -20.35 -5.49 -17.71
CA ALA A 97 -21.59 -5.99 -18.26
C ALA A 97 -21.32 -6.17 -19.76
N ARG A 98 -21.43 -7.41 -20.23
CA ARG A 98 -21.29 -7.71 -21.65
C ARG A 98 -22.44 -6.99 -22.35
N THR A 99 -22.20 -5.78 -22.83
CA THR A 99 -23.00 -5.20 -23.89
C THR A 99 -22.84 -6.14 -25.07
N SER A 100 -23.97 -6.74 -25.44
CA SER A 100 -24.18 -7.73 -26.49
C SER A 100 -23.47 -7.31 -27.78
N ALA A 101 -22.53 -8.13 -28.23
CA ALA A 101 -21.94 -8.02 -29.57
C ALA A 101 -22.97 -8.39 -30.65
N PRO A 102 -22.76 -7.95 -31.91
CA PRO A 102 -23.80 -7.72 -32.92
C PRO A 102 -24.33 -9.00 -33.59
N ASN A 103 -25.56 -8.89 -34.11
CA ASN A 103 -26.26 -9.93 -34.87
C ASN A 103 -25.39 -10.56 -35.98
N ALA A 104 -25.48 -11.90 -36.06
CA ALA A 104 -24.82 -12.75 -37.05
C ALA A 104 -25.40 -12.53 -38.48
N PRO A 105 -24.70 -12.99 -39.54
CA PRO A 105 -24.80 -12.45 -40.90
C PRO A 105 -26.00 -13.00 -41.67
N GLU A 106 -26.70 -12.13 -42.39
CA GLU A 106 -27.70 -12.51 -43.38
C GLU A 106 -27.00 -13.10 -44.62
N THR A 107 -27.29 -14.37 -44.90
CA THR A 107 -26.86 -15.08 -46.10
C THR A 107 -27.78 -14.70 -47.28
N GLY A 108 -27.22 -14.13 -48.35
CA GLY A 108 -27.87 -13.95 -49.66
C GLY A 108 -26.93 -14.41 -50.79
N PRO A 109 -27.46 -14.87 -51.95
CA PRO A 109 -26.64 -15.49 -53.00
C PRO A 109 -25.88 -14.47 -53.87
N ALA A 110 -24.81 -14.98 -54.52
CA ALA A 110 -23.73 -14.30 -55.26
C ALA A 110 -24.17 -13.44 -56.49
N PRO A 111 -23.21 -12.71 -57.13
CA PRO A 111 -22.62 -13.29 -58.35
C PRO A 111 -21.11 -13.05 -58.57
N ALA A 112 -20.64 -13.73 -59.62
CA ALA A 112 -19.28 -14.03 -60.08
C ALA A 112 -18.36 -12.87 -60.53
N GLY A 113 -17.06 -13.17 -60.57
CA GLY A 113 -15.99 -12.48 -61.31
C GLY A 113 -14.89 -11.90 -60.40
N GLY A 114 -13.59 -12.13 -60.54
CA GLY A 114 -12.75 -12.85 -61.50
C GLY A 114 -11.27 -12.47 -61.22
N ALA A 115 -10.34 -13.40 -61.46
CA ALA A 115 -8.87 -13.22 -61.66
C ALA A 115 -8.03 -12.56 -60.53
N ALA A 116 -6.73 -12.77 -60.32
CA ALA A 116 -5.69 -13.75 -60.67
C ALA A 116 -4.39 -13.31 -59.94
N GLY A 117 -3.51 -14.27 -59.56
CA GLY A 117 -2.08 -14.07 -59.24
C GLY A 117 -1.72 -13.51 -57.84
N GLY A 118 -0.65 -13.88 -57.13
CA GLY A 118 0.50 -14.74 -57.42
C GLY A 118 1.80 -14.18 -56.78
N GLY A 119 2.13 -14.59 -55.53
CA GLY A 119 3.47 -14.63 -54.87
C GLY A 119 4.27 -13.32 -54.61
N PRO A 120 5.46 -13.38 -53.96
CA PRO A 120 5.88 -14.07 -52.72
C PRO A 120 6.45 -13.07 -51.66
N PRO A 121 6.97 -13.49 -50.47
CA PRO A 121 7.44 -12.59 -49.42
C PRO A 121 8.94 -12.24 -49.56
N GLY A 122 9.29 -10.96 -49.41
CA GLY A 122 10.66 -10.49 -49.11
C GLY A 122 10.62 -9.79 -47.74
N GLY A 123 11.56 -9.95 -46.80
CA GLY A 123 13.00 -10.16 -46.95
C GLY A 123 13.70 -8.81 -46.74
N GLY A 124 14.08 -8.48 -45.50
CA GLY A 124 14.69 -7.18 -45.18
C GLY A 124 15.18 -7.07 -43.74
N SER A 125 16.34 -7.66 -43.48
CA SER A 125 17.18 -7.43 -42.30
C SER A 125 17.90 -6.08 -42.43
N SER A 126 17.75 -5.20 -41.45
CA SER A 126 18.63 -4.06 -41.13
C SER A 126 18.22 -3.62 -39.71
N GLY A 127 19.03 -3.57 -38.66
CA GLY A 127 20.47 -3.40 -38.60
C GLY A 127 20.79 -2.12 -37.83
N ASP A 128 20.19 -1.90 -36.65
CA ASP A 128 20.45 -0.72 -35.82
C ASP A 128 21.28 -1.10 -34.60
N GLY A 129 22.59 -0.87 -34.72
CA GLY A 129 23.50 -0.78 -33.60
C GLY A 129 23.60 0.66 -33.11
N VAL A 130 23.24 0.90 -31.85
CA VAL A 130 23.70 2.02 -31.01
C VAL A 130 23.72 1.50 -29.58
N THR A 131 24.81 0.87 -29.12
CA THR A 131 25.89 1.47 -28.31
C THR A 131 25.45 2.55 -27.32
N GLY A 132 25.55 2.22 -26.03
CA GLY A 132 26.01 3.14 -24.99
C GLY A 132 24.91 3.89 -24.23
N GLU A 133 24.69 3.50 -22.98
CA GLU A 133 25.19 4.31 -21.86
C GLU A 133 25.13 3.51 -20.56
N ALA A 134 26.30 3.39 -19.95
CA ALA A 134 26.49 2.97 -18.59
C ALA A 134 26.53 4.22 -17.72
N ARG A 135 25.69 4.29 -16.68
CA ARG A 135 25.96 4.91 -15.39
C ARG A 135 24.84 4.63 -14.40
#